data_AF-A0A8J3ZU04-F1
#
_entry.id   AF-A0A8J3ZU04-F1
#
_cell.length_a   1.000
_cell.length_b   1.000
_cell.length_c   1.000
_cell.angle_alpha   90.00
_cell.angle_beta   90.00
_cell.angle_gamma   90.00
#
_symmetry.space_group_name_H-M   'P 1'
#
loop_
_entity.id
_entity.type
_entity.pdbx_description
1 polymer ?
#
loop_
_entity_poly.entity_id
_entity_poly.type
_entity_poly.pdbx_seq_one_letter_code
_entity_poly.pdbx_strand_id
1 'polypeptide(L)'
;MPARSTTLWIATAIVVLEAVAVWAYIVFLAVATSGEAGAWRVIGYFALYAVAFTVLSVGLWRRRKWTRAPLIVLQLLLSVAGFSLVNNGAPAGAVLVVLAVGCAGLLLVSQTREALG
;
A
#
# COMPACT_ATOMS: atom_id res chain seq x y z
N MET A 1 -17.05 -25.24 -8.13
CA MET A 1 -16.53 -23.86 -8.11
C MET A 1 -15.44 -23.75 -9.17
N PRO A 2 -15.45 -22.78 -10.11
CA PRO A 2 -14.38 -22.69 -11.11
C PRO A 2 -13.04 -22.51 -10.40
N ALA A 3 -12.02 -23.24 -10.85
CA ALA A 3 -10.66 -23.15 -10.30
C ALA A 3 -10.16 -21.70 -10.38
N ARG A 4 -9.59 -21.20 -9.29
CA ARG A 4 -8.99 -19.86 -9.22
C ARG A 4 -7.76 -19.85 -10.13
N SER A 5 -7.55 -18.80 -10.94
CA SER A 5 -6.34 -18.73 -11.75
C SER A 5 -5.10 -18.68 -10.86
N THR A 6 -4.09 -19.49 -11.17
CA THR A 6 -2.84 -19.59 -10.40
C THR A 6 -2.17 -18.22 -10.21
N THR A 7 -2.24 -17.36 -11.23
CA THR A 7 -1.75 -15.97 -11.19
C THR A 7 -2.39 -15.14 -10.09
N LEU A 8 -3.70 -15.24 -9.88
CA LEU A 8 -4.41 -14.47 -8.86
C LEU A 8 -4.09 -14.98 -7.45
N TRP A 9 -3.82 -16.28 -7.32
CA TRP A 9 -3.38 -16.88 -6.06
C TRP A 9 -1.99 -16.40 -5.67
N ILE A 10 -1.03 -16.45 -6.61
CA ILE A 10 0.33 -15.93 -6.41
C ILE A 10 0.32 -14.44 -6.06
N ALA A 11 -0.44 -13.63 -6.80
CA ALA A 11 -0.58 -12.20 -6.52
C ALA A 11 -1.13 -11.95 -5.11
N THR A 12 -2.13 -12.72 -4.67
CA THR A 12 -2.68 -12.58 -3.32
C THR A 12 -1.64 -12.97 -2.26
N ALA A 13 -0.88 -14.06 -2.49
CA ALA A 13 0.15 -14.50 -1.56
C ALA A 13 1.28 -13.47 -1.41
N ILE A 14 1.72 -12.86 -2.51
CA ILE A 14 2.73 -11.78 -2.50
C ILE A 14 2.23 -10.60 -1.67
N VAL A 15 1.01 -10.11 -1.92
CA VAL A 15 0.46 -8.95 -1.20
C VAL A 15 0.25 -9.26 0.29
N VAL A 16 -0.15 -10.49 0.65
CA VAL A 16 -0.20 -10.92 2.06
C VAL A 16 1.20 -10.91 2.69
N LEU A 17 2.20 -11.41 1.99
CA LEU A 17 3.58 -11.43 2.50
C LEU A 17 4.14 -10.01 2.66
N GLU A 18 3.84 -9.11 1.73
CA GLU A 18 4.15 -7.68 1.86
C GLU A 18 3.46 -7.06 3.08
N ALA A 19 2.15 -7.33 3.29
CA ALA A 19 1.44 -6.83 4.46
C ALA A 19 2.10 -7.29 5.76
N VAL A 20 2.46 -8.59 5.85
CA VAL A 20 3.16 -9.16 7.01
C VAL A 20 4.53 -8.51 7.21
N ALA A 21 5.30 -8.31 6.13
CA ALA A 21 6.60 -7.67 6.18
C ALA A 21 6.50 -6.21 6.68
N VAL A 22 5.51 -5.45 6.21
CA VAL A 22 5.28 -4.08 6.68
C VAL A 22 4.86 -4.05 8.16
N TRP A 23 4.01 -4.98 8.60
CA TRP A 23 3.68 -5.12 10.03
C TRP A 23 4.91 -5.43 10.88
N ALA A 24 5.76 -6.36 10.44
CA ALA A 24 7.01 -6.68 11.13
C ALA A 24 7.96 -5.47 11.18
N TYR A 25 8.05 -4.72 10.08
CA TYR A 25 8.85 -3.51 9.99
C TYR A 25 8.36 -2.41 10.95
N ILE A 26 7.05 -2.25 11.13
CA ILE A 26 6.47 -1.31 12.10
C ILE A 26 6.90 -1.68 13.52
N VAL A 27 6.83 -2.96 13.89
CA VAL A 27 7.26 -3.43 15.22
C VAL A 27 8.75 -3.16 15.42
N PHE A 28 9.57 -3.46 14.41
CA PHE A 28 11.00 -3.16 14.43
C PHE A 28 11.26 -1.66 14.62
N LEU A 29 10.62 -0.79 13.83
CA LEU A 29 10.73 0.66 13.95
C LEU A 29 10.34 1.14 15.35
N ALA A 30 9.23 0.65 15.89
CA ALA A 30 8.75 1.04 17.22
C ALA A 30 9.75 0.69 18.32
N VAL A 31 10.44 -0.45 18.21
CA VAL A 31 11.52 -0.84 19.13
C VAL A 31 12.77 0.02 18.91
N ALA A 32 13.19 0.18 17.65
CA ALA A 32 14.44 0.84 17.27
C ALA A 32 14.43 2.35 17.58
N THR A 33 13.26 2.99 17.50
CA THR A 33 13.10 4.45 17.70
C THR A 33 12.45 4.79 19.04
N SER A 34 12.47 3.84 19.98
CA SER A 34 11.88 4.04 21.30
C SER A 34 12.60 5.17 22.05
N GLY A 35 11.89 6.28 22.27
CA GLY A 35 12.43 7.49 22.91
C GLY A 35 12.78 8.63 21.95
N GLU A 36 12.72 8.42 20.64
CA GLU A 36 12.93 9.49 19.66
C GLU A 36 11.69 10.38 19.50
N ALA A 37 11.86 11.67 19.71
CA ALA A 37 10.79 12.65 19.50
C ALA A 37 10.44 12.74 18.01
N GLY A 38 9.22 12.31 17.66
CA GLY A 38 8.68 12.39 16.29
C GLY A 38 8.66 11.07 15.51
N ALA A 39 9.22 9.98 16.06
CA ALA A 39 9.18 8.65 15.45
C ALA A 39 7.75 8.16 15.14
N TRP A 40 6.77 8.60 15.93
CA TRP A 40 5.35 8.28 15.73
C TRP A 40 4.83 8.66 14.34
N ARG A 41 5.40 9.68 13.68
CA ARG A 41 4.98 10.10 12.33
C ARG A 41 5.33 9.05 11.28
N VAL A 42 6.55 8.51 11.36
CA VAL A 42 7.05 7.45 10.47
C VAL A 42 6.29 6.16 10.73
N ILE A 43 6.13 5.79 12.00
CA ILE A 43 5.36 4.61 12.42
C ILE A 43 3.91 4.70 11.93
N GLY A 44 3.26 5.85 12.13
CA GLY A 44 1.89 6.08 11.68
C GLY A 44 1.73 6.00 10.17
N TYR A 45 2.71 6.53 9.41
CA TYR A 45 2.72 6.42 7.96
C TYR A 45 2.77 4.96 7.49
N PHE A 46 3.71 4.16 8.02
CA PHE A 46 3.79 2.74 7.65
C PHE A 46 2.60 1.92 8.17
N ALA A 47 1.99 2.29 9.29
CA ALA A 47 0.76 1.66 9.76
C ALA A 47 -0.40 1.81 8.77
N LEU A 48 -0.55 2.99 8.14
CA LEU A 48 -1.54 3.19 7.08
C LEU A 48 -1.29 2.27 5.88
N TYR A 49 -0.03 2.02 5.53
CA TYR A 49 0.33 1.07 4.49
C TYR A 49 0.01 -0.37 4.84
N ALA A 50 0.31 -0.79 6.06
CA ALA A 50 0.01 -2.13 6.53
C ALA A 50 -1.50 -2.41 6.42
N VAL A 51 -2.32 -1.42 6.79
CA VAL A 51 -3.77 -1.47 6.61
C VAL A 51 -4.15 -1.53 5.12
N ALA A 52 -3.58 -0.67 4.28
CA ALA A 52 -3.86 -0.65 2.84
C ALA A 52 -3.55 -2.00 2.18
N PHE A 53 -2.36 -2.57 2.41
CA PHE A 53 -2.00 -3.89 1.90
C PHE A 53 -2.92 -4.99 2.41
N THR A 54 -3.28 -4.96 3.70
CA THR A 54 -4.24 -5.94 4.29
C THR A 54 -5.60 -5.87 3.59
N VAL A 55 -6.11 -4.66 3.33
CA VAL A 55 -7.38 -4.45 2.61
C VAL A 55 -7.27 -4.94 1.16
N LEU A 56 -6.15 -4.69 0.49
CA LEU A 56 -5.91 -5.19 -0.87
C LEU A 56 -5.83 -6.72 -0.90
N SER A 57 -5.17 -7.36 0.06
CA SER A 57 -5.13 -8.83 0.20
C SER A 57 -6.54 -9.40 0.35
N VAL A 58 -7.37 -8.82 1.23
CA VAL A 58 -8.76 -9.26 1.42
C VAL A 58 -9.59 -9.00 0.16
N GLY A 59 -9.37 -7.88 -0.52
CA GLY A 59 -10.03 -7.53 -1.78
C GLY A 59 -9.72 -8.50 -2.91
N LEU A 60 -8.43 -8.80 -3.13
CA LEU A 60 -7.94 -9.84 -4.03
C LEU A 60 -8.45 -11.23 -3.64
N TRP A 61 -8.56 -11.50 -2.34
CA TRP A 61 -9.08 -12.75 -1.82
C TRP A 61 -10.56 -12.94 -2.19
N ARG A 62 -11.36 -11.88 -2.03
CA ARG A 62 -12.82 -11.93 -2.21
C ARG A 62 -13.28 -11.75 -3.65
N ARG A 63 -12.57 -10.96 -4.47
CA ARG A 63 -13.03 -10.61 -5.82
C ARG A 63 -12.10 -11.19 -6.89
N ARG A 64 -12.66 -12.06 -7.75
CA ARG A 64 -11.93 -12.83 -8.78
C ARG A 64 -11.42 -12.00 -9.99
N LYS A 65 -11.64 -10.69 -10.04
CA LYS A 65 -11.23 -9.80 -11.14
C LYS A 65 -10.66 -8.49 -10.60
N TRP A 66 -9.34 -8.41 -10.47
CA TRP A 66 -8.63 -7.26 -9.91
C TRP A 66 -7.48 -6.83 -10.84
N THR A 67 -7.83 -6.46 -12.07
CA THR A 67 -6.90 -5.94 -13.07
C THR A 67 -6.15 -4.68 -12.59
N ARG A 68 -6.68 -4.00 -11.57
CA ARG A 68 -6.14 -2.75 -11.01
C ARG A 68 -5.13 -2.93 -9.89
N ALA A 69 -4.98 -4.14 -9.35
CA ALA A 69 -4.09 -4.39 -8.23
C ALA A 69 -2.64 -3.91 -8.48
N PRO A 70 -2.04 -4.16 -9.67
CA PRO A 70 -0.69 -3.68 -9.96
C PRO A 70 -0.58 -2.14 -9.94
N LEU A 71 -1.59 -1.44 -10.45
CA LEU A 71 -1.64 0.02 -10.44
C LEU A 71 -1.74 0.58 -9.02
N ILE A 72 -2.56 -0.04 -8.16
CA ILE A 72 -2.68 0.40 -6.77
C ILE A 72 -1.35 0.18 -6.02
N VAL A 73 -0.71 -0.99 -6.22
CA VAL A 73 0.60 -1.28 -5.62
C VAL A 73 1.66 -0.29 -6.10
N LEU A 74 1.67 0.06 -7.39
CA LEU A 74 2.56 1.08 -7.93
C LEU A 74 2.36 2.44 -7.25
N GLN A 75 1.11 2.87 -7.05
CA GLN A 75 0.82 4.12 -6.34
C GLN A 75 1.27 4.07 -4.87
N LEU A 76 1.14 2.91 -4.20
CA LEU A 76 1.68 2.73 -2.86
C LEU A 76 3.21 2.86 -2.85
N LEU A 77 3.92 2.27 -3.82
CA LEU A 77 5.38 2.41 -3.92
C LEU A 77 5.82 3.86 -4.18
N LEU A 78 5.14 4.57 -5.08
CA LEU A 78 5.43 5.98 -5.37
C LEU A 78 5.21 6.88 -4.14
N SER A 79 4.17 6.59 -3.37
CA SER A 79 3.92 7.26 -2.09
C SER A 79 5.08 7.05 -1.12
N VAL A 80 5.65 5.84 -0.99
CA VAL A 80 6.80 5.58 -0.09
C VAL A 80 8.01 6.38 -0.55
N ALA A 81 8.28 6.39 -1.85
CA ALA A 81 9.36 7.18 -2.42
C ALA A 81 9.18 8.68 -2.13
N GLY A 82 7.97 9.21 -2.27
CA GLY A 82 7.63 10.59 -1.93
C GLY A 82 7.85 10.91 -0.45
N PHE A 83 7.44 10.02 0.46
CA PHE A 83 7.66 10.19 1.90
C PHE A 83 9.15 10.15 2.26
N SER A 84 9.93 9.25 1.65
CA SER A 84 11.39 9.24 1.80
C SER A 84 12.02 10.55 1.30
N LEU A 85 11.57 11.09 0.18
CA LEU A 85 12.06 12.38 -0.33
C LEU A 85 11.79 13.52 0.67
N VAL A 86 10.60 13.58 1.27
CA VAL A 86 10.26 14.58 2.29
C VAL A 86 11.18 14.46 3.50
N ASN A 87 11.42 13.25 4.00
CA ASN A 87 12.32 13.04 5.15
C ASN A 87 13.79 13.36 4.84
N ASN A 88 14.20 13.29 3.57
CA ASN A 88 15.53 13.69 3.12
C ASN A 88 15.62 15.17 2.72
N GLY A 89 14.62 15.99 3.06
CA GLY A 89 14.64 17.44 2.85
C GLY A 89 14.17 17.91 1.47
N ALA A 90 13.56 17.04 0.66
CA ALA A 90 12.98 17.38 -0.64
C ALA A 90 11.46 17.55 -0.53
N PRO A 91 10.93 18.78 -0.36
CA PRO A 91 9.50 19.02 -0.12
C PRO A 91 8.62 18.63 -1.31
N ALA A 92 9.18 18.56 -2.53
CA ALA A 92 8.48 18.04 -3.71
C ALA A 92 7.95 16.61 -3.52
N GLY A 93 8.54 15.83 -2.62
CA GLY A 93 8.05 14.50 -2.25
C GLY A 93 6.62 14.52 -1.70
N ALA A 94 6.20 15.60 -1.04
CA ALA A 94 4.83 15.71 -0.52
C ALA A 94 3.79 15.75 -1.65
N VAL A 95 4.10 16.40 -2.77
CA VAL A 95 3.25 16.44 -3.96
C VAL A 95 3.12 15.04 -4.54
N LEU A 96 4.23 14.29 -4.59
CA LEU A 96 4.22 12.90 -5.06
C LEU A 96 3.37 11.99 -4.18
N VAL A 97 3.44 12.13 -2.84
CA VAL A 97 2.58 11.39 -1.91
C VAL A 97 1.11 11.72 -2.16
N VAL A 98 0.76 13.01 -2.27
CA VAL A 98 -0.64 13.43 -2.49
C VAL A 98 -1.18 12.89 -3.80
N LEU A 99 -0.42 12.99 -4.89
CA LEU A 99 -0.81 12.47 -6.20
C LEU A 99 -0.96 10.95 -6.17
N ALA A 100 -0.03 10.25 -5.54
CA ALA A 100 -0.05 8.80 -5.51
C ALA A 100 -1.22 8.25 -4.67
N VAL A 101 -1.47 8.82 -3.49
CA VAL A 101 -2.64 8.49 -2.66
C VAL A 101 -3.95 8.87 -3.38
N GLY A 102 -3.99 10.03 -4.04
CA GLY A 102 -5.15 10.47 -4.83
C GLY A 102 -5.47 9.51 -5.98
N CYS A 103 -4.47 9.12 -6.76
CA CYS A 103 -4.60 8.14 -7.84
C CYS A 103 -5.03 6.77 -7.31
N ALA A 104 -4.46 6.29 -6.19
CA ALA A 104 -4.88 5.06 -5.55
C ALA A 104 -6.37 5.12 -5.12
N GLY A 105 -6.79 6.25 -4.54
CA GLY A 105 -8.20 6.49 -4.20
C GLY A 105 -9.13 6.45 -5.40
N LEU A 106 -8.77 7.12 -6.51
CA LEU A 106 -9.53 7.10 -7.76
C LEU A 106 -9.67 5.69 -8.35
N LEU A 107 -8.65 4.84 -8.21
CA LEU A 107 -8.69 3.46 -8.67
C LEU A 107 -9.67 2.57 -7.86
N LEU A 108 -10.05 3.00 -6.66
CA LEU A 108 -11.01 2.32 -5.78
C LEU A 108 -12.47 2.77 -6.02
N VAL A 109 -12.70 3.89 -6.71
CA VAL A 109 -14.05 4.43 -6.98
C VAL A 109 -14.82 3.53 -7.95
N SER A 110 -16.14 3.39 -7.73
CA SER A 110 -17.03 2.53 -8.54
C SER A 110 -17.06 2.88 -10.03
N GLN A 111 -17.00 4.17 -10.37
CA GLN A 111 -16.97 4.63 -11.76
C GLN A 111 -15.72 4.14 -12.51
N THR A 112 -14.55 4.29 -11.88
CA THR A 112 -13.31 3.68 -12.38
C THR A 112 -13.47 2.16 -12.40
N ARG A 113 -14.16 1.58 -11.40
CA ARG A 113 -14.48 0.14 -11.30
C ARG A 113 -15.26 -0.41 -12.49
N GLU A 114 -16.09 0.41 -13.10
CA GLU A 114 -16.88 0.02 -14.27
C GLU A 114 -16.09 0.26 -15.56
N ALA A 115 -15.30 1.34 -15.62
CA ALA A 115 -14.51 1.69 -16.81
C ALA A 115 -13.36 0.72 -17.11
N LEU A 116 -12.65 0.22 -16.09
CA LEU A 116 -11.50 -0.70 -16.27
C LEU A 116 -11.84 -2.19 -16.06
N GLY A 117 -13.14 -2.53 -15.98
CA GLY A 117 -13.66 -3.91 -15.86
C GLY A 117 -13.89 -4.44 -14.45
#